data_AF-A0AAU0S0C8-F1
#
_entry.id   AF-A0AAU0S0C8-F1
#
_cell.length_a   1.000
_cell.length_b   1.000
_cell.length_c   1.000
_cell.angle_alpha   90.00
_cell.angle_beta   90.00
_cell.angle_gamma   90.00
#
_symmetry.space_group_name_H-M   'P 1'
#
loop_
_entity.id
_entity.type
_entity.pdbx_description
1 polymer ?
#
loop_
_entity_poly.entity_id
_entity_poly.type
_entity_poly.pdbx_seq_one_letter_code
_entity_poly.pdbx_strand_id
1 'polypeptide(L)'
;MSMSTADKIFLCVGLVNFGGIFIWLGIASYLAYAKMDLMLGHMKNSQMVMMRVFLIHTGLWGRLHVFGLIMGLMVIPGIALRKGVVSAEDLKNFPADLKRKLIVMLWVNWALILVMLGLFLVIKVGLV
;
A
#
# COMPACT_ATOMS: atom_id res chain seq x y z
N MET A 1 -24.19 -31.79 9.09
CA MET A 1 -23.77 -31.36 7.73
C MET A 1 -22.26 -31.34 7.70
N SER A 2 -21.62 -32.23 6.93
CA SER A 2 -20.17 -32.14 6.73
C SER A 2 -19.88 -31.01 5.75
N MET A 3 -19.04 -30.04 6.15
CA MET A 3 -18.60 -28.99 5.22
C MET A 3 -17.91 -29.61 4.01
N SER A 4 -18.28 -29.13 2.82
CA SER A 4 -17.62 -29.49 1.57
C SER A 4 -16.14 -29.12 1.62
N THR A 5 -15.32 -29.84 0.86
CA THR A 5 -13.91 -29.49 0.68
C THR A 5 -13.75 -28.06 0.16
N ALA A 6 -14.69 -27.58 -0.67
CA ALA A 6 -14.71 -26.21 -1.19
C ALA A 6 -14.89 -25.17 -0.07
N ASP A 7 -15.85 -25.38 0.83
CA ASP A 7 -16.13 -24.47 1.96
C ASP A 7 -14.93 -24.37 2.90
N LYS A 8 -14.24 -25.49 3.15
CA LYS A 8 -13.02 -25.51 3.98
C LYS A 8 -11.89 -24.71 3.33
N ILE A 9 -11.69 -24.86 2.02
CA ILE A 9 -10.68 -24.09 1.28
C ILE A 9 -11.04 -22.60 1.31
N PHE A 10 -12.30 -22.25 1.05
CA PHE A 10 -12.79 -20.88 1.09
C PHE A 10 -12.51 -20.23 2.45
N LEU A 11 -12.84 -20.93 3.54
CA LEU A 11 -12.68 -20.45 4.90
C LEU A 11 -11.19 -20.28 5.27
N CYS A 12 -10.34 -21.24 4.92
CA CYS A 12 -8.89 -21.13 5.11
C CYS A 12 -8.27 -19.95 4.33
N VAL A 13 -8.62 -19.79 3.05
CA VAL A 13 -8.11 -18.70 2.21
C VAL A 13 -8.61 -17.35 2.74
N GLY A 14 -9.87 -17.26 3.16
CA GLY A 14 -10.43 -16.07 3.79
C GLY A 14 -9.69 -15.67 5.07
N LEU A 15 -9.41 -16.63 5.97
CA LEU A 15 -8.66 -16.40 7.20
C LEU A 15 -7.22 -15.95 6.94
N VAL A 16 -6.52 -16.61 6.01
CA VAL A 16 -5.16 -16.23 5.62
C VAL A 16 -5.14 -14.83 5.01
N ASN A 17 -6.09 -14.51 4.14
CA ASN A 17 -6.20 -13.18 3.53
C ASN A 17 -6.47 -12.10 4.58
N PHE A 18 -7.41 -12.37 5.49
CA PHE A 18 -7.72 -11.45 6.59
C PHE A 18 -6.49 -11.21 7.47
N GLY A 19 -5.82 -12.27 7.94
CA GLY A 19 -4.58 -12.16 8.71
C GLY A 19 -3.47 -11.41 7.95
N GLY A 20 -3.34 -11.67 6.65
CA GLY A 20 -2.39 -10.99 5.76
C GLY A 20 -2.61 -9.48 5.70
N ILE A 21 -3.87 -9.03 5.67
CA ILE A 21 -4.22 -7.60 5.69
C ILE A 21 -3.80 -6.94 7.01
N PHE A 22 -4.02 -7.59 8.16
CA PHE A 22 -3.57 -7.03 9.46
C PHE A 22 -2.06 -6.94 9.57
N ILE A 23 -1.34 -7.98 9.12
CA ILE A 23 0.13 -7.97 9.10
C ILE A 23 0.61 -6.84 8.18
N TRP A 24 0.04 -6.72 6.98
CA TRP A 24 0.39 -5.66 6.04
C TRP A 24 0.14 -4.27 6.64
N LEU A 25 -1.01 -4.07 7.28
CA LEU A 25 -1.38 -2.82 7.95
C LEU A 25 -0.40 -2.49 9.10
N GLY A 26 0.03 -3.48 9.86
CA GLY A 26 1.03 -3.34 10.93
C GLY A 26 2.39 -2.90 10.39
N ILE A 27 2.89 -3.56 9.35
CA ILE A 27 4.18 -3.19 8.73
C ILE A 27 4.06 -1.81 8.07
N ALA A 28 2.95 -1.51 7.39
CA ALA A 28 2.72 -0.20 6.76
C ALA A 28 2.68 0.92 7.81
N SER A 29 2.01 0.69 8.94
CA SER A 29 1.96 1.63 10.07
C SER A 29 3.33 1.85 10.69
N TYR A 30 4.11 0.77 10.88
CA TYR A 30 5.47 0.86 11.38
C TYR A 30 6.37 1.65 10.42
N LEU A 31 6.31 1.39 9.11
CA LEU A 31 7.07 2.13 8.11
C LEU A 31 6.65 3.60 8.05
N ALA A 32 5.34 3.87 8.12
CA ALA A 32 4.78 5.22 8.13
C ALA A 32 5.13 6.00 9.41
N TYR A 33 5.49 5.35 10.51
CA TYR A 33 6.01 6.04 11.69
C TYR A 33 7.54 6.17 11.65
N ALA A 34 8.26 5.08 11.37
CA ALA A 34 9.71 5.02 11.53
C ALA A 34 10.49 5.62 10.35
N LYS A 35 9.89 5.68 9.15
CA LYS A 35 10.58 6.09 7.92
C LYS A 35 9.94 7.29 7.23
N MET A 36 8.83 7.82 7.74
CA MET A 36 8.13 8.92 7.09
C MET A 36 8.92 10.23 7.10
N ASP A 37 9.59 10.58 8.20
CA ASP A 37 10.45 11.77 8.24
C ASP A 37 11.61 11.66 7.24
N LEU A 38 12.13 10.44 7.04
CA LEU A 38 13.17 10.15 6.07
C LEU A 38 12.63 10.26 4.63
N MET A 39 11.41 9.78 4.36
CA MET A 39 10.75 9.94 3.05
C MET A 39 10.47 11.41 2.71
N LEU A 40 9.95 12.16 3.69
CA LEU A 40 9.67 13.59 3.54
C LEU A 40 10.95 14.39 3.34
N GLY A 41 12.03 14.02 4.04
CA GLY A 41 13.35 14.62 3.87
C GLY A 41 13.85 14.58 2.42
N HIS A 42 13.58 13.50 1.70
CA HIS A 42 13.98 13.32 0.30
C HIS A 42 12.96 13.89 -0.71
N MET A 43 11.78 14.32 -0.26
CA MET A 43 10.72 14.85 -1.12
C MET A 43 10.32 16.28 -0.77
N LYS A 44 11.23 17.02 -0.13
CA LYS A 44 11.01 18.43 0.25
C LYS A 44 10.79 19.36 -0.96
N ASN A 45 11.32 19.02 -2.14
CA ASN A 45 11.13 19.80 -3.36
C ASN A 45 9.87 19.38 -4.16
N SER A 46 9.18 18.31 -3.76
CA SER A 46 7.93 17.89 -4.40
C SER A 46 6.71 18.59 -3.80
N GLN A 47 6.09 19.45 -4.61
CA GLN A 47 4.96 20.28 -4.22
C GLN A 47 3.71 19.46 -3.81
N MET A 48 3.46 18.29 -4.42
CA MET A 48 2.31 17.43 -4.01
C MET A 48 2.50 16.79 -2.64
N VAL A 49 3.73 16.42 -2.30
CA VAL A 49 4.02 15.79 -1.01
C VAL A 49 3.89 16.85 0.07
N MET A 50 4.53 18.01 -0.11
CA MET A 50 4.47 19.13 0.83
C MET A 50 3.06 19.69 1.03
N MET A 51 2.23 19.75 -0.01
CA MET A 51 0.82 20.20 0.12
C MET A 51 -0.02 19.25 0.97
N ARG A 52 0.38 17.98 1.10
CA ARG A 52 -0.32 16.95 1.88
C ARG A 52 0.40 16.56 3.17
N VAL A 53 1.54 17.20 3.49
CA VAL A 53 2.22 17.05 4.78
C VAL A 53 1.31 17.44 5.94
N PHE A 54 0.37 18.36 5.75
CA PHE A 54 -0.62 18.69 6.78
C PHE A 54 -1.42 17.46 7.27
N LEU A 55 -1.68 16.48 6.39
CA LEU A 55 -2.36 15.24 6.79
C LEU A 55 -1.51 14.35 7.69
N ILE A 56 -0.22 14.58 7.85
CA ILE A 56 0.59 13.82 8.83
C ILE A 56 0.18 14.15 10.27
N HIS A 57 -0.32 15.37 10.50
CA HIS A 57 -0.77 15.83 11.80
C HIS A 57 -2.16 15.32 12.18
N THR A 58 -2.92 14.73 11.25
CA THR A 58 -4.25 14.15 11.53
C THR A 58 -4.18 12.72 12.11
N GLY A 59 -3.01 12.31 12.63
CA GLY A 59 -2.82 11.04 13.32
C GLY A 59 -2.44 9.87 12.41
N LEU A 60 -2.60 8.64 12.91
CA LEU A 60 -2.16 7.40 12.24
C LEU A 60 -2.73 7.24 10.82
N TRP A 61 -4.02 7.56 10.64
CA TRP A 61 -4.71 7.44 9.37
C TRP A 61 -4.18 8.43 8.32
N GLY A 62 -3.88 9.66 8.73
CA GLY A 62 -3.33 10.66 7.84
C GLY A 62 -1.91 10.33 7.38
N ARG A 63 -1.07 9.78 8.27
CA ARG A 63 0.27 9.27 7.95
C ARG A 63 0.22 8.11 6.95
N LEU A 64 -0.68 7.15 7.16
CA LEU A 64 -0.88 6.03 6.23
C LEU A 64 -1.36 6.51 4.86
N HIS A 65 -2.21 7.54 4.82
CA HIS A 65 -2.70 8.09 3.56
C HIS A 65 -1.60 8.80 2.76
N VAL A 66 -0.77 9.60 3.44
CA VAL A 66 0.39 10.25 2.82
C VAL A 66 1.40 9.19 2.39
N PHE A 67 1.69 8.19 3.22
CA PHE A 67 2.54 7.06 2.87
C PHE A 67 2.04 6.32 1.62
N GLY A 68 0.72 6.06 1.52
CA GLY A 68 0.07 5.49 0.34
C GLY A 68 0.27 6.30 -0.93
N LEU A 69 0.16 7.63 -0.84
CA LEU A 69 0.40 8.54 -1.96
C LEU A 69 1.87 8.49 -2.41
N ILE A 70 2.81 8.48 -1.46
CA ILE A 70 4.25 8.34 -1.73
C ILE A 70 4.54 7.01 -2.43
N MET A 71 3.97 5.90 -1.95
CA MET A 71 4.08 4.59 -2.58
C MET A 71 3.55 4.60 -4.02
N GLY A 72 2.38 5.18 -4.25
CA GLY A 72 1.76 5.27 -5.57
C GLY A 72 2.59 6.07 -6.57
N LEU A 73 3.20 7.18 -6.13
CA LEU A 73 4.11 7.99 -6.95
C LEU A 73 5.35 7.21 -7.37
N MET A 74 5.86 6.31 -6.52
CA MET A 74 7.06 5.50 -6.83
C MET A 74 6.81 4.35 -7.79
N VAL A 75 5.60 3.79 -7.81
CA VAL A 75 5.23 2.72 -8.75
C VAL A 75 5.00 3.27 -10.15
N ILE A 76 4.56 4.53 -10.26
CA ILE A 76 4.36 5.20 -11.55
C ILE A 76 5.18 6.49 -11.66
N PRO A 77 6.51 6.39 -11.68
CA PRO A 77 7.38 7.56 -11.69
C PRO A 77 7.21 8.37 -12.99
N GLY A 78 6.95 7.71 -14.12
CA GLY A 78 6.78 8.37 -15.41
C GLY A 78 5.56 9.31 -15.49
N ILE A 79 4.45 8.96 -14.83
CA ILE A 79 3.27 9.86 -14.78
C ILE A 79 3.51 11.01 -13.80
N ALA A 80 4.18 10.73 -12.68
CA ALA A 80 4.53 11.76 -11.69
C ALA A 80 5.50 12.82 -12.26
N LEU A 81 6.49 12.38 -13.05
CA LEU A 81 7.42 13.25 -13.78
C LEU A 81 6.71 14.04 -14.89
N ARG A 82 5.86 13.37 -15.71
CA ARG A 82 5.14 14.03 -16.81
C ARG A 82 4.16 15.10 -16.33
N LYS A 83 3.59 14.95 -15.12
CA LYS A 83 2.68 15.94 -14.55
C LYS A 83 3.39 17.07 -13.79
N GLY A 84 4.72 17.06 -13.70
CA GLY A 84 5.48 18.07 -12.93
C GLY A 84 5.26 18.00 -11.42
N VAL A 85 4.75 16.86 -10.94
CA VAL A 85 4.27 16.70 -9.57
C VAL A 85 5.40 16.33 -8.60
N VAL A 86 6.44 15.70 -9.12
CA VAL A 86 7.62 15.24 -8.38
C VAL A 86 8.88 15.63 -9.17
N SER A 87 9.88 16.19 -8.48
CA SER A 87 11.17 16.51 -9.10
C SER A 87 11.91 15.23 -9.50
N ALA A 88 12.53 15.23 -10.69
CA ALA A 88 13.36 14.12 -11.15
C ALA A 88 14.53 13.83 -10.20
N GLU A 89 15.05 14.86 -9.53
CA GLU A 89 16.16 14.77 -8.58
C GLU A 89 15.74 14.11 -7.27
N ASP A 90 14.58 14.46 -6.73
CA ASP A 90 14.03 13.84 -5.52
C ASP A 90 13.80 12.34 -5.74
N LEU A 91 13.36 11.95 -6.94
CA LEU A 91 13.14 10.55 -7.29
C LEU A 91 14.46 9.79 -7.49
N LYS A 92 15.51 10.45 -7.98
CA LYS A 92 16.85 9.87 -8.21
C LYS A 92 17.64 9.72 -6.90
N ASN A 93 17.50 10.67 -5.98
CA ASN A 93 18.14 10.65 -4.67
C ASN A 93 17.39 9.80 -3.64
N PHE A 94 16.21 9.26 -4.00
CA PHE A 94 15.44 8.44 -3.09
C PHE A 94 16.13 7.09 -2.80
N PRO A 95 16.22 6.66 -1.53
CA PRO A 95 16.91 5.41 -1.17
C PRO A 95 16.29 4.19 -1.87
N ALA A 96 17.10 3.48 -2.65
CA ALA A 96 16.67 2.36 -3.49
C ALA A 96 16.04 1.22 -2.67
N ASP A 97 16.57 0.95 -1.47
CA ASP A 97 16.02 -0.08 -0.57
C ASP A 97 14.62 0.27 -0.06
N LEU A 98 14.37 1.55 0.20
CA LEU A 98 13.07 2.03 0.65
C LEU A 98 12.07 1.99 -0.50
N LYS A 99 12.49 2.41 -1.70
CA LYS A 99 11.69 2.30 -2.93
C LYS A 99 11.27 0.86 -3.20
N ARG A 100 12.21 -0.09 -3.12
CA ARG A 100 11.91 -1.52 -3.33
C ARG A 100 10.89 -2.04 -2.31
N LYS A 101 11.07 -1.72 -1.02
CA LYS A 101 10.10 -2.11 0.04
C LYS A 101 8.70 -1.55 -0.22
N LEU A 102 8.60 -0.30 -0.64
CA LEU A 102 7.34 0.36 -0.95
C LEU A 102 6.63 -0.27 -2.15
N ILE A 103 7.40 -0.57 -3.22
CA ILE A 103 6.87 -1.27 -4.40
C ILE A 103 6.35 -2.65 -4.01
N VAL A 104 7.13 -3.43 -3.27
CA VAL A 104 6.71 -4.77 -2.80
C VAL A 104 5.45 -4.67 -1.94
N MET A 105 5.37 -3.70 -1.01
CA MET A 105 4.16 -3.48 -0.21
C MET A 105 2.94 -3.16 -1.05
N LEU A 106 3.08 -2.35 -2.10
CA LEU A 106 1.96 -2.04 -2.98
C LEU A 106 1.50 -3.30 -3.74
N TRP A 107 2.43 -4.09 -4.27
CA TRP A 107 2.11 -5.34 -4.96
C TRP A 107 1.43 -6.36 -4.04
N VAL A 108 1.90 -6.51 -2.80
CA VAL A 108 1.26 -7.37 -1.79
C VAL A 108 -0.16 -6.87 -1.51
N ASN A 109 -0.37 -5.56 -1.38
CA ASN A 109 -1.71 -5.00 -1.18
C ASN A 109 -2.63 -5.29 -2.38
N TRP A 110 -2.16 -5.12 -3.61
CA TRP A 110 -2.93 -5.48 -4.80
C TRP A 110 -3.27 -6.97 -4.86
N ALA A 111 -2.32 -7.84 -4.49
CA ALA A 111 -2.56 -9.28 -4.42
C ALA A 111 -3.65 -9.63 -3.38
N LEU A 112 -3.60 -9.05 -2.17
CA LEU A 112 -4.61 -9.25 -1.13
C LEU A 112 -6.00 -8.78 -1.58
N ILE A 113 -6.08 -7.63 -2.27
CA ILE A 113 -7.33 -7.11 -2.83
C ILE A 113 -7.86 -8.06 -3.92
N LEU A 114 -6.99 -8.56 -4.79
CA LEU A 114 -7.39 -9.47 -5.87
C LEU A 114 -7.91 -10.80 -5.31
N VAL A 115 -7.26 -11.35 -4.28
CA VAL A 115 -7.74 -12.54 -3.56
C VAL A 115 -9.11 -12.28 -2.93
N MET A 116 -9.31 -11.12 -2.31
CA MET A 116 -10.59 -10.74 -1.71
C MET A 116 -11.71 -10.61 -2.76
N LEU A 117 -11.42 -10.02 -3.92
CA LEU A 117 -12.35 -9.95 -5.05
C LEU A 117 -12.67 -11.34 -5.62
N GLY A 118 -11.65 -12.21 -5.73
CA GLY A 118 -11.83 -13.60 -6.14
C GLY A 118 -12.78 -14.35 -5.22
N LEU A 119 -12.59 -14.24 -3.89
CA LEU A 119 -13.49 -14.83 -2.90
C LEU A 119 -14.93 -14.29 -3.02
N PHE A 120 -15.09 -12.98 -3.23
CA PHE A 120 -16.40 -12.37 -3.43
C PHE A 120 -17.11 -12.90 -4.69
N LEU A 121 -16.37 -13.06 -5.79
CA LEU A 121 -16.92 -13.64 -7.03
C LEU A 121 -17.33 -15.10 -6.85
N VAL A 122 -16.55 -15.89 -6.11
CA VAL A 122 -16.88 -17.29 -5.80
C VAL A 122 -18.21 -17.39 -5.06
N ILE A 123 -18.44 -16.53 -4.06
CA ILE A 123 -19.73 -16.45 -3.35
C ILE A 123 -20.85 -16.05 -4.33
N LYS A 124 -20.62 -14.99 -5.12
CA LYS A 124 -21.65 -14.44 -6.01
C LYS A 124 -22.09 -15.43 -7.09
N VAL A 125 -21.17 -16.26 -7.59
CA VAL A 125 -21.45 -17.29 -8.59
C VAL A 125 -22.10 -18.53 -7.97
N GLY A 126 -22.18 -18.62 -6.63
CA GLY A 126 -22.76 -19.76 -5.92
C GLY A 126 -21.90 -21.02 -5.99
N LEU A 127 -20.58 -20.84 -6.13
CA LEU A 127 -19.61 -21.94 -6.13
C LEU A 127 -19.38 -22.52 -4.72
N VAL A 128 -19.76 -21.76 -3.68
CA VAL A 128 -19.68 -22.08 -2.25
C VAL A 128 -20.88 -21.43 -1.56
#